data_AF-A0A0B6XA34-F1
#
_entry.id   AF-A0A0B6XA34-F1
#
_cell.length_a   1.000
_cell.length_b   1.000
_cell.length_c   1.000
_cell.angle_alpha   90.00
_cell.angle_beta   90.00
_cell.angle_gamma   90.00
#
_symmetry.space_group_name_H-M   'P 1'
#
loop_
_entity.id
_entity.type
_entity.pdbx_description
1 polymer ?
#
loop_
_entity_poly.entity_id
_entity_poly.type
_entity_poly.pdbx_seq_one_letter_code
_entity_poly.pdbx_strand_id
1 'polypeptide(L)'
;MSDESDKEMEELILNHYEETIKNIQWIKCSDRLPDLDTPVFGGWFYDSHFFWDCYVRVYDDDAEGLVWARVTYIGSDEWLFDDDYQITHWQPLPEPPTGE
;
A
#
# COMPACT_ATOMS: atom_id res chain seq x y z
N MET A 1 11.90 39.33 15.50
CA MET A 1 12.39 38.50 14.38
C MET A 1 11.95 37.04 14.53
N SER A 2 10.90 36.73 15.32
CA SER A 2 10.37 35.37 15.55
C SER A 2 9.18 35.04 14.65
N ASP A 3 8.28 36.01 14.43
CA ASP A 3 6.97 35.70 13.85
C ASP A 3 7.00 35.35 12.36
N GLU A 4 8.02 35.79 11.63
CA GLU A 4 8.16 35.46 10.21
C GLU A 4 8.81 34.08 10.02
N SER A 5 9.80 33.73 10.86
CA SER A 5 10.43 32.41 10.84
C SER A 5 9.47 31.31 11.30
N ASP A 6 8.58 31.62 12.25
CA ASP A 6 7.59 30.67 12.75
C ASP A 6 6.54 30.37 11.68
N LYS A 7 6.11 31.38 10.91
CA LYS A 7 5.20 31.19 9.76
C LYS A 7 5.84 30.40 8.62
N GLU A 8 7.10 30.68 8.28
CA GLU A 8 7.83 29.92 7.27
C GLU A 8 7.96 28.44 7.68
N MET A 9 8.19 28.16 8.97
CA MET A 9 8.24 26.80 9.48
C MET A 9 6.87 26.10 9.42
N GLU A 10 5.79 26.80 9.80
CA GLU A 10 4.43 26.28 9.69
C GLU A 10 4.05 25.96 8.24
N GLU A 11 4.40 26.84 7.29
CA GLU A 11 4.13 26.64 5.86
C GLU A 11 4.95 25.47 5.28
N LEU A 12 6.21 25.32 5.69
CA LEU A 12 7.05 24.16 5.35
C LEU A 12 6.46 22.84 5.87
N ILE A 13 6.00 22.82 7.12
CA ILE A 13 5.37 21.63 7.71
C ILE A 13 4.07 21.30 6.98
N LEU A 14 3.26 22.32 6.67
CA LEU A 14 1.98 22.12 5.96
C LEU A 14 2.22 21.56 4.55
N ASN A 15 3.17 22.13 3.81
CA ASN A 15 3.52 21.66 2.46
C ASN A 15 4.08 20.24 2.49
N HIS A 16 4.97 19.94 3.44
CA HIS A 16 5.49 18.58 3.60
C HIS A 16 4.38 17.59 3.98
N TYR A 17 3.47 17.97 4.87
CA TYR A 17 2.33 17.14 5.25
C TYR A 17 1.38 16.90 4.07
N GLU A 18 1.07 17.94 3.30
CA GLU A 18 0.24 17.82 2.09
C GLU A 18 0.89 16.96 1.02
N GLU A 19 2.19 17.10 0.77
CA GLU A 19 2.93 16.27 -0.18
C GLU A 19 3.01 14.81 0.29
N THR A 20 3.29 14.59 1.58
CA THR A 20 3.38 13.24 2.17
C THR A 20 2.02 12.54 2.14
N ILE A 21 0.94 13.24 2.49
CA ILE A 21 -0.43 12.68 2.44
C ILE A 21 -0.95 12.54 1.01
N LYS A 22 -0.61 13.46 0.09
CA LYS A 22 -0.93 13.29 -1.34
C LYS A 22 -0.26 12.06 -1.94
N ASN A 23 0.89 11.64 -1.39
CA ASN A 23 1.62 10.48 -1.87
C ASN A 23 1.14 9.15 -1.26
N ILE A 24 0.35 9.17 -0.17
CA ILE A 24 -0.29 7.98 0.40
C ILE A 24 -1.73 7.91 -0.14
N GLN A 25 -1.87 7.67 -1.44
CA GLN A 25 -3.16 7.42 -2.06
C GLN A 25 -3.28 5.97 -2.48
N TRP A 26 -4.40 5.35 -2.07
CA TRP A 26 -4.80 4.04 -2.55
C TRP A 26 -5.06 4.10 -4.06
N ILE A 27 -4.27 3.36 -4.83
CA ILE A 27 -4.33 3.22 -6.28
C ILE A 27 -5.40 2.17 -6.61
N LYS A 28 -6.35 2.48 -7.49
CA LYS A 28 -7.32 1.49 -7.97
C LYS A 28 -6.62 0.47 -8.86
N CYS A 29 -6.89 -0.82 -8.64
CA CYS A 29 -6.42 -1.90 -9.50
C CYS A 29 -6.85 -1.73 -10.96
N SER A 30 -7.99 -1.07 -11.22
CA SER A 30 -8.47 -0.73 -12.56
C SER A 30 -7.59 0.29 -13.28
N ASP A 31 -6.89 1.15 -12.53
CA ASP A 31 -6.06 2.22 -13.07
C ASP A 31 -4.65 1.68 -13.31
N ARG A 32 -4.11 0.98 -12.32
CA ARG A 32 -2.80 0.31 -12.40
C ARG A 32 -2.72 -0.80 -11.36
N LEU A 33 -2.08 -1.91 -11.73
CA LEU A 33 -1.74 -3.01 -10.82
C LEU A 33 -0.30 -2.86 -10.33
N PRO A 34 0.04 -3.36 -9.13
CA PRO A 34 1.44 -3.43 -8.72
C PRO A 34 2.22 -4.39 -9.60
N ASP A 35 3.54 -4.28 -9.54
CA ASP A 35 4.45 -5.26 -10.14
C ASP A 35 4.24 -6.64 -9.49
N LEU A 36 4.53 -7.70 -10.26
CA LEU A 36 4.45 -9.06 -9.72
C LEU A 36 5.46 -9.25 -8.59
N ASP A 37 5.12 -10.14 -7.67
CA ASP A 37 5.97 -10.53 -6.52
C ASP A 37 6.35 -9.35 -5.61
N THR A 38 5.66 -8.20 -5.75
CA THR A 38 5.86 -7.01 -4.92
C THR A 38 4.79 -6.95 -3.83
N PRO A 39 5.17 -7.05 -2.54
CA PRO A 39 4.23 -6.89 -1.44
C PRO A 39 3.68 -5.47 -1.37
N VAL A 40 2.38 -5.35 -1.15
CA VAL A 40 1.64 -4.10 -1.05
C VAL A 40 0.64 -4.18 0.09
N PHE A 41 0.19 -3.03 0.59
CA PHE A 41 -1.12 -3.03 1.24
C PHE A 41 -2.18 -3.12 0.15
N GLY A 42 -3.05 -4.12 0.24
CA GLY A 42 -4.17 -4.35 -0.67
C GLY A 42 -5.49 -4.31 0.10
N GLY A 43 -6.54 -3.82 -0.53
CA GLY A 43 -7.86 -3.74 0.12
C GLY A 43 -9.04 -3.65 -0.84
N TRP A 44 -10.22 -3.80 -0.25
CA TRP A 44 -11.51 -3.70 -0.94
C TRP A 44 -12.60 -3.16 -0.02
N PHE A 45 -13.67 -2.70 -0.64
CA PHE A 45 -14.86 -2.27 0.09
C PHE A 45 -15.83 -3.43 0.25
N TYR A 46 -16.32 -3.64 1.47
CA TYR A 46 -17.44 -4.53 1.77
C TYR A 46 -18.38 -3.81 2.76
N ASP A 47 -19.66 -3.70 2.41
CA ASP A 47 -20.67 -2.98 3.19
C ASP A 47 -20.24 -1.58 3.66
N SER A 48 -19.73 -0.77 2.72
CA SER A 48 -19.18 0.59 2.96
C SER A 48 -17.95 0.68 3.87
N HIS A 49 -17.42 -0.46 4.34
CA HIS A 49 -16.19 -0.52 5.11
C HIS A 49 -15.03 -0.93 4.21
N PHE A 50 -13.89 -0.28 4.40
CA PHE A 50 -12.67 -0.62 3.67
C PHE A 50 -11.85 -1.63 4.49
N PHE A 51 -11.73 -2.85 3.97
CA PHE A 51 -10.90 -3.90 4.54
C PHE A 51 -9.57 -3.92 3.80
N TRP A 52 -8.48 -4.10 4.55
CA TRP A 52 -7.15 -4.11 3.98
C TRP A 52 -6.21 -5.00 4.79
N ASP A 53 -5.20 -5.52 4.10
CA ASP A 53 -4.10 -6.29 4.67
C ASP A 53 -2.89 -6.23 3.72
N CYS A 54 -1.83 -6.99 3.99
CA CYS A 54 -0.70 -7.17 3.09
C CYS A 54 -0.97 -8.28 2.07
N TYR A 55 -0.77 -7.96 0.80
CA TYR A 55 -0.97 -8.86 -0.32
C TYR A 55 0.19 -8.80 -1.30
N VAL A 56 0.35 -9.86 -2.07
CA VAL A 56 1.27 -9.93 -3.21
C VAL A 56 0.53 -10.47 -4.42
N ARG A 57 0.87 -9.98 -5.61
CA ARG A 57 0.30 -10.48 -6.87
C ARG A 57 1.27 -11.47 -7.49
N VAL A 58 0.86 -12.73 -7.59
CA VAL A 58 1.72 -13.84 -8.02
C VAL A 58 1.06 -14.61 -9.16
N TYR A 59 1.87 -15.37 -9.90
CA TYR A 59 1.36 -16.37 -10.83
C TYR A 59 1.14 -17.69 -10.08
N ASP A 60 -0.04 -18.27 -10.26
CA ASP A 60 -0.44 -19.54 -9.67
C ASP A 60 -0.72 -20.53 -10.81
N ASP A 61 0.10 -21.61 -10.84
CA ASP A 61 0.00 -22.68 -11.82
C ASP A 61 -1.32 -23.46 -11.69
N ASP A 62 -1.84 -23.64 -10.47
CA ASP A 62 -3.07 -24.39 -10.19
C ASP A 62 -4.32 -23.57 -10.55
N ALA A 63 -4.25 -22.24 -10.40
CA ALA A 63 -5.31 -21.32 -10.82
C ALA A 63 -5.23 -20.94 -12.32
N GLU A 64 -4.22 -21.44 -13.04
CA GLU A 64 -3.91 -21.08 -14.44
C GLU A 64 -3.90 -19.55 -14.67
N GLY A 65 -3.38 -18.76 -13.72
CA GLY A 65 -3.56 -17.32 -13.77
C GLY A 65 -2.83 -16.49 -12.71
N LEU A 66 -3.10 -15.18 -12.73
CA LEU A 66 -2.59 -14.24 -11.73
C LEU A 66 -3.58 -14.12 -10.58
N VAL A 67 -3.10 -14.34 -9.37
CA VAL A 67 -3.91 -14.28 -8.14
C VAL A 67 -3.34 -13.27 -7.16
N TRP A 68 -4.15 -12.90 -6.17
CA TRP A 68 -3.70 -12.18 -4.99
C TRP A 68 -3.49 -13.18 -3.87
N ALA A 69 -2.27 -13.24 -3.33
CA ALA A 69 -1.95 -14.05 -2.15
C ALA A 69 -1.79 -13.14 -0.94
N ARG A 70 -2.29 -13.59 0.22
CA ARG A 70 -2.14 -12.86 1.49
C ARG A 70 -0.76 -13.12 2.08
N VAL A 71 -0.12 -12.08 2.58
CA VAL A 71 1.21 -12.17 3.23
C VAL A 71 1.04 -12.52 4.71
N THR A 72 1.61 -13.63 5.17
CA THR A 72 1.50 -14.05 6.58
C THR A 72 2.48 -13.29 7.48
N TYR A 73 3.71 -13.11 7.00
CA TYR A 73 4.76 -12.37 7.69
C TYR A 73 5.29 -11.29 6.76
N ILE A 74 5.06 -10.03 7.13
CA ILE A 74 5.56 -8.88 6.36
C ILE A 74 7.08 -8.99 6.30
N GLY A 75 7.63 -9.17 5.08
CA GLY A 75 9.05 -9.34 4.83
C GLY A 75 9.55 -10.79 4.70
N SER A 76 8.67 -11.80 4.78
CA SER A 76 8.98 -13.17 4.34
C SER A 76 8.51 -13.41 2.91
N ASP A 77 9.02 -14.46 2.29
CA ASP A 77 8.59 -15.04 1.02
C ASP A 77 7.50 -16.12 1.19
N GLU A 78 6.91 -16.21 2.39
CA GLU A 78 5.85 -17.18 2.71
C GLU A 78 4.45 -16.58 2.50
N TRP A 79 3.85 -16.93 1.36
CA TRP A 79 2.52 -16.48 0.93
C TRP A 79 1.46 -17.56 1.21
N LEU A 80 0.28 -17.15 1.67
CA LEU A 80 -0.88 -18.06 1.77
C LEU A 80 -1.66 -18.05 0.46
N PHE A 81 -1.89 -19.25 -0.07
CA PHE A 81 -2.83 -19.53 -1.16
C PHE A 81 -4.14 -20.02 -0.56
N ASP A 82 -4.95 -19.12 -0.03
CA ASP A 82 -6.32 -19.43 0.34
C ASP A 82 -7.16 -18.17 0.08
N ASP A 83 -8.09 -18.30 -0.87
CA ASP A 83 -9.12 -17.37 -1.34
C ASP A 83 -8.84 -16.46 -2.57
N ASP A 84 -9.90 -16.31 -3.38
CA ASP A 84 -10.05 -15.35 -4.49
C ASP A 84 -10.27 -13.94 -3.91
N TYR A 85 -9.21 -13.34 -3.35
CA TYR A 85 -9.29 -11.99 -2.79
C TYR A 85 -9.56 -10.96 -3.89
N GLN A 86 -10.73 -10.32 -3.81
CA GLN A 86 -11.14 -9.26 -4.74
C GLN A 86 -10.50 -7.92 -4.40
N ILE A 87 -9.16 -7.85 -4.41
CA ILE A 87 -8.42 -6.62 -4.14
C ILE A 87 -8.74 -5.58 -5.23
N THR A 88 -9.29 -4.44 -4.82
CA THR A 88 -9.70 -3.36 -5.73
C THR A 88 -8.80 -2.13 -5.64
N HIS A 89 -8.07 -2.00 -4.53
CA HIS A 89 -7.19 -0.87 -4.26
C HIS A 89 -5.89 -1.38 -3.63
N TRP A 90 -4.78 -0.70 -3.90
CA TRP A 90 -3.49 -0.99 -3.29
C TRP A 90 -2.66 0.26 -3.03
N GLN A 91 -1.66 0.15 -2.16
CA GLN A 91 -0.62 1.16 -1.98
C GLN A 91 0.72 0.45 -1.70
N PRO A 92 1.86 1.04 -2.09
CA PRO A 92 3.17 0.46 -1.77
C PRO A 92 3.34 0.35 -0.25
N LEU A 93 4.08 -0.68 0.18
CA LEU A 93 4.57 -0.71 1.56
C LEU A 93 5.56 0.45 1.77
N PRO A 94 5.65 1.01 2.98
CA PRO A 94 6.70 1.98 3.31
C PRO A 94 8.07 1.32 3.14
N GLU A 95 9.06 2.13 2.76
CA GLU A 95 10.45 1.69 2.74
C GLU A 95 10.86 1.15 4.13
N PRO A 96 11.66 0.08 4.19
CA PRO A 96 12.18 -0.41 5.45
C PRO A 96 12.91 0.70 6.23
N PRO A 97 12.83 0.70 7.57
CA PRO A 97 13.57 1.66 8.37
C PRO A 97 15.07 1.51 8.12
N THR A 98 15.77 2.64 8.00
CA THR A 98 17.23 2.67 7.89
C THR A 98 17.82 2.71 9.31
N GLY A 99 18.05 1.55 9.93
CA GLY A 99 18.70 1.45 11.25
C GLY A 99 18.39 0.16 12.01
N GLU A 100 19.23 -0.18 13.00
CA GLU A 100 18.96 -1.21 14.03
C GLU A 100 18.22 -0.63 15.23
#